data_AF-A0A965X9C8-F1
#
_entry.id   AF-A0A965X9C8-F1
#
_cell.length_a   1.000
_cell.length_b   1.000
_cell.length_c   1.000
_cell.angle_alpha   90.00
_cell.angle_beta   90.00
_cell.angle_gamma   90.00
#
_symmetry.space_group_name_H-M   'P 1'
#
loop_
_entity.id
_entity.type
_entity.pdbx_description
1 polymer ?
#
loop_
_entity_poly.entity_id
_entity_poly.type
_entity_poly.pdbx_seq_one_letter_code
_entity_poly.pdbx_strand_id
1 'polypeptide(L)'
;MSFFNKILETIKGNEDFSDLKSSTFRDVLNGNILSKNFIKKQYGLFLLIAVLTFFYVDNRYYCEKQVSKEVKLKKELQDVKFESLTISAELTKLSRRTYVIDYIEAKGLNLKESPYAPVVIEEPDPVKDEEVKKQKEAHKAATVKVKSDSTHIEE
;
A
#
# COMPACT_ATOMS: atom_id res chain seq x y z
N MET A 1 -11.81 -40.72 -17.41
CA MET A 1 -13.01 -41.18 -16.67
C MET A 1 -13.09 -42.68 -16.41
N SER A 2 -12.19 -43.53 -16.94
CA SER A 2 -12.29 -45.00 -16.76
C SER A 2 -11.95 -45.47 -15.32
N PHE A 3 -11.08 -44.75 -14.60
CA PHE A 3 -10.66 -45.09 -13.23
C PHE A 3 -11.80 -45.01 -12.21
N PHE A 4 -12.64 -43.97 -12.28
CA PHE A 4 -13.79 -43.81 -11.39
C PHE A 4 -14.85 -44.87 -11.64
N ASN A 5 -15.11 -45.24 -12.90
CA ASN A 5 -16.04 -46.31 -13.23
C ASN A 5 -15.54 -47.66 -12.72
N LYS A 6 -14.24 -47.94 -12.83
CA LYS A 6 -13.61 -49.15 -12.26
C LYS A 6 -13.69 -49.22 -10.74
N ILE A 7 -13.48 -48.07 -10.07
CA ILE A 7 -13.65 -47.94 -8.62
C ILE A 7 -15.11 -48.18 -8.25
N LEU A 8 -16.06 -47.57 -8.96
CA LEU A 8 -17.48 -47.71 -8.70
C LEU A 8 -17.95 -49.15 -8.89
N GLU A 9 -17.46 -49.83 -9.92
CA GLU A 9 -17.76 -51.24 -10.20
C GLU A 9 -17.19 -52.17 -9.12
N THR A 10 -15.97 -51.88 -8.64
CA THR A 10 -15.34 -52.61 -7.52
C THR A 10 -16.05 -52.36 -6.19
N ILE A 11 -16.57 -51.15 -5.95
CA ILE A 11 -17.35 -50.81 -4.75
C ILE A 11 -18.75 -51.43 -4.80
N LYS A 12 -19.39 -51.43 -5.97
CA LYS A 12 -20.74 -51.97 -6.18
C LYS A 12 -20.77 -53.51 -6.14
N GLY A 13 -19.67 -54.17 -6.46
CA GLY A 13 -19.52 -55.63 -6.38
C GLY A 13 -19.33 -56.19 -4.97
N ASN A 14 -19.20 -55.34 -3.93
CA ASN A 14 -19.08 -55.81 -2.55
C ASN A 14 -20.46 -55.89 -1.88
N GLU A 15 -20.93 -57.12 -1.61
CA GLU A 15 -22.25 -57.42 -0.99
C GLU A 15 -22.49 -56.65 0.34
N ASP A 16 -21.40 -56.30 1.03
CA ASP A 16 -21.46 -55.54 2.28
C ASP A 16 -22.05 -54.12 2.12
N PHE A 17 -21.93 -53.52 0.92
CA PHE A 17 -22.41 -52.15 0.63
C PHE A 17 -23.91 -52.12 0.33
N SER A 18 -24.47 -53.18 -0.26
CA SER A 18 -25.93 -53.33 -0.42
C SER A 18 -26.63 -53.36 0.93
N ASP A 19 -26.07 -54.08 1.91
CA ASP A 19 -26.62 -54.12 3.26
C ASP A 19 -26.53 -52.76 3.97
N LEU A 20 -25.58 -51.89 3.60
CA LEU A 20 -25.51 -50.51 4.13
C LEU A 20 -26.58 -49.63 3.49
N LYS A 21 -26.83 -49.83 2.19
CA LYS A 21 -27.81 -49.05 1.41
C LYS A 21 -29.26 -49.42 1.73
N SER A 22 -29.52 -50.64 2.20
CA SER A 22 -30.84 -51.08 2.68
C SER A 22 -31.19 -50.51 4.06
N SER A 23 -30.22 -49.98 4.80
CA SER A 23 -30.45 -49.37 6.11
C SER A 23 -31.14 -48.01 5.95
N THR A 24 -32.30 -47.84 6.58
CA THR A 24 -33.09 -46.60 6.51
C THR A 24 -32.45 -45.51 7.39
N PHE A 25 -32.63 -44.22 7.07
CA PHE A 25 -32.15 -43.08 7.89
C PHE A 25 -32.58 -43.17 9.37
N ARG A 26 -33.74 -43.78 9.66
CA ARG A 26 -34.21 -44.09 11.02
C ARG A 26 -33.32 -45.10 11.75
N ASP A 27 -32.77 -46.09 11.05
CA ASP A 27 -31.86 -47.09 11.63
C ASP A 27 -30.46 -46.50 11.88
N VAL A 28 -30.08 -45.47 11.11
CA VAL A 28 -28.87 -44.67 11.33
C VAL A 28 -28.99 -43.88 12.63
N LEU A 29 -30.14 -43.22 12.85
CA LEU A 29 -30.43 -42.47 14.07
C LEU A 29 -30.62 -43.37 15.31
N ASN A 30 -31.18 -44.57 15.14
CA ASN A 30 -31.29 -45.57 16.22
C ASN A 30 -29.97 -46.29 16.53
N GLY A 31 -28.87 -46.00 15.81
CA GLY A 31 -27.54 -46.58 16.06
C GLY A 31 -27.35 -48.02 15.56
N ASN A 32 -28.34 -48.60 14.89
CA ASN A 32 -28.26 -49.96 14.33
C ASN A 32 -27.23 -50.06 13.19
N ILE A 33 -26.94 -48.93 12.52
CA ILE A 33 -25.90 -48.82 11.49
C ILE A 33 -24.52 -49.19 12.04
N LEU A 34 -24.20 -48.85 13.30
CA LEU A 34 -22.86 -49.03 13.88
C LEU A 34 -22.56 -50.49 14.25
N SER A 35 -23.60 -51.29 14.50
CA SER A 35 -23.46 -52.72 14.85
C SER A 35 -23.10 -53.60 13.65
N LYS A 36 -23.17 -53.05 12.44
CA LYS A 36 -22.97 -53.74 11.18
C LYS A 36 -21.51 -54.18 10.98
N ASN A 37 -21.33 -55.42 10.55
CA ASN A 37 -20.00 -56.05 10.37
C ASN A 37 -19.07 -55.24 9.44
N PHE A 38 -19.63 -54.54 8.46
CA PHE A 38 -18.89 -53.66 7.56
C PHE A 38 -18.24 -52.46 8.28
N ILE A 39 -18.97 -51.79 9.18
CA ILE A 39 -18.44 -50.64 9.93
C ILE A 39 -17.41 -51.09 10.95
N LYS A 40 -17.61 -52.25 11.59
CA LYS A 40 -16.62 -52.85 12.50
C LYS A 40 -15.30 -53.18 11.78
N LYS A 41 -15.37 -53.73 10.55
CA LYS A 41 -14.19 -54.04 9.74
C LYS A 41 -13.46 -52.79 9.22
N GLN A 42 -14.20 -51.69 9.00
CA GLN A 42 -13.69 -50.46 8.38
C GLN A 42 -13.53 -49.28 9.35
N TYR A 43 -13.61 -49.53 10.67
CA TYR A 43 -13.56 -48.49 11.70
C TYR A 43 -12.28 -47.63 11.64
N GLY A 44 -11.14 -48.23 11.30
CA GLY A 44 -9.88 -47.51 11.13
C GLY A 44 -9.91 -46.46 10.01
N LEU A 45 -10.64 -46.73 8.91
CA LEU A 45 -10.82 -45.77 7.83
C LEU A 45 -11.73 -44.62 8.25
N PHE A 46 -12.81 -44.90 9.00
CA PHE A 46 -13.66 -43.84 9.55
C PHE A 46 -12.90 -42.93 10.52
N LEU A 47 -12.06 -43.51 11.39
CA LEU A 47 -11.20 -42.74 12.28
C LEU A 47 -10.23 -41.85 11.51
N LEU A 48 -9.61 -42.38 10.44
CA LEU A 48 -8.72 -41.62 9.57
C LEU A 48 -9.44 -40.45 8.88
N ILE A 49 -10.66 -40.66 8.37
CA ILE A 49 -11.47 -39.58 7.78
C ILE A 49 -11.82 -38.52 8.82
N ALA A 50 -12.17 -38.92 10.04
CA ALA A 50 -12.52 -37.99 11.11
C ALA A 50 -11.32 -37.10 11.48
N VAL A 51 -10.13 -37.69 11.64
CA VAL A 51 -8.88 -36.94 11.89
C VAL A 51 -8.55 -36.01 10.73
N LEU A 52 -8.69 -36.48 9.49
CA LEU A 52 -8.44 -35.64 8.31
C LEU A 52 -9.42 -34.47 8.22
N THR A 53 -10.67 -34.68 8.59
CA THR A 53 -11.70 -33.62 8.63
C THR A 53 -11.36 -32.59 9.69
N PHE A 54 -10.92 -33.02 10.88
CA PHE A 54 -10.47 -32.12 11.94
C PHE A 54 -9.29 -31.27 11.46
N PHE A 55 -8.27 -31.90 10.88
CA PHE A 55 -7.10 -31.20 10.35
C PHE A 55 -7.45 -30.25 9.19
N TYR A 56 -8.42 -30.61 8.35
CA TYR A 56 -8.93 -29.75 7.28
C TYR A 56 -9.57 -28.48 7.83
N VAL A 57 -10.39 -28.62 8.88
CA VAL A 57 -11.04 -27.49 9.55
C VAL A 57 -10.00 -26.58 10.18
N ASP A 58 -9.01 -27.13 10.88
CA ASP A 58 -7.90 -26.37 11.46
C ASP A 58 -7.11 -25.60 10.40
N ASN A 59 -6.74 -26.27 9.31
CA ASN A 59 -6.02 -25.66 8.19
C ASN A 59 -6.86 -24.54 7.53
N ARG A 60 -8.17 -24.74 7.39
CA ARG A 60 -9.08 -23.73 6.86
C ARG A 60 -9.12 -22.49 7.75
N TYR A 61 -9.26 -22.66 9.06
CA TYR A 61 -9.22 -21.54 10.00
C TYR A 61 -7.87 -20.82 10.02
N TYR A 62 -6.76 -21.57 9.85
CA TYR A 62 -5.44 -20.98 9.71
C TYR A 62 -5.35 -20.06 8.49
N CYS A 63 -5.82 -20.53 7.33
CA CYS A 63 -5.90 -19.72 6.11
C CYS A 63 -6.80 -18.48 6.28
N GLU A 64 -8.00 -18.62 6.84
CA GLU A 64 -8.92 -17.49 7.06
C GLU A 64 -8.32 -16.41 7.99
N LYS A 65 -7.60 -16.85 9.03
CA LYS A 65 -6.89 -15.94 9.96
C LYS A 65 -5.73 -15.22 9.28
N GLN A 66 -4.99 -15.89 8.40
CA GLN A 66 -3.88 -15.28 7.67
C GLN A 66 -4.38 -14.25 6.65
N VAL A 67 -5.44 -14.56 5.90
CA VAL A 67 -6.06 -13.61 4.97
C VAL A 67 -6.50 -12.34 5.71
N SER A 68 -7.12 -12.48 6.88
CA SER A 68 -7.53 -11.34 7.69
C SER A 68 -6.36 -10.48 8.17
N LYS A 69 -5.22 -11.11 8.54
CA LYS A 69 -4.01 -10.39 8.94
C LYS A 69 -3.41 -9.64 7.76
N GLU A 70 -3.35 -10.25 6.59
CA GLU A 70 -2.80 -9.62 5.38
C GLU A 70 -3.61 -8.38 4.99
N VAL A 71 -4.94 -8.44 5.07
CA VAL A 71 -5.82 -7.29 4.80
C VAL A 71 -5.55 -6.14 5.77
N LYS A 72 -5.42 -6.42 7.07
CA LYS A 72 -5.09 -5.40 8.08
C LYS A 72 -3.74 -4.75 7.79
N LEU A 73 -2.72 -5.58 7.54
CA LEU A 73 -1.37 -5.11 7.29
C LEU A 73 -1.27 -4.24 6.02
N LYS A 74 -1.97 -4.62 4.94
CA LYS A 74 -2.05 -3.81 3.72
C LYS A 74 -2.77 -2.48 3.97
N LYS A 75 -3.81 -2.48 4.80
CA LYS A 75 -4.54 -1.24 5.16
C LYS A 75 -3.64 -0.28 5.93
N GLU A 76 -2.91 -0.77 6.94
CA GLU A 76 -1.96 0.04 7.71
C GLU A 76 -0.88 0.66 6.81
N LEU A 77 -0.31 -0.12 5.89
CA LEU A 77 0.67 0.41 4.91
C LEU A 77 0.07 1.50 4.01
N GLN A 78 -1.18 1.30 3.59
CA GLN A 78 -1.87 2.26 2.73
C GLN A 78 -2.18 3.57 3.50
N ASP A 79 -2.59 3.46 4.76
CA ASP A 79 -2.89 4.61 5.62
C ASP A 79 -1.62 5.46 5.86
N VAL A 80 -0.49 4.85 6.20
CA VAL A 80 0.80 5.54 6.36
C VAL A 80 1.25 6.21 5.05
N LYS A 81 1.03 5.55 3.91
CA LYS A 81 1.34 6.14 2.60
C LYS A 81 0.48 7.37 2.31
N PHE A 82 -0.82 7.32 2.63
CA PHE A 82 -1.69 8.48 2.45
C PHE A 82 -1.35 9.61 3.41
N GLU A 83 -0.97 9.31 4.65
CA GLU A 83 -0.53 10.30 5.63
C GLU A 83 0.72 11.03 5.13
N SER A 84 1.77 10.29 4.76
CA SER A 84 3.00 10.88 4.22
C SER A 84 2.77 11.71 2.95
N LEU A 85 1.88 11.24 2.06
CA LEU A 85 1.50 11.99 0.87
C LEU A 85 0.75 13.27 1.22
N THR A 86 -0.13 13.22 2.22
CA THR A 86 -0.91 14.37 2.68
C THR A 86 0.00 15.41 3.30
N ILE A 87 0.91 15.00 4.19
CA ILE A 87 1.91 15.88 4.80
C ILE A 87 2.80 16.52 3.72
N SER A 88 3.24 15.73 2.74
CA SER A 88 4.06 16.25 1.63
C SER A 88 3.28 17.24 0.75
N ALA A 89 2.00 16.97 0.50
CA ALA A 89 1.12 17.87 -0.24
C ALA A 89 0.86 19.18 0.52
N GLU A 90 0.67 19.10 1.84
CA GLU A 90 0.52 20.26 2.72
C GLU A 90 1.79 21.11 2.74
N LEU A 91 2.96 20.51 2.95
CA LEU A 91 4.26 21.18 2.85
C LEU A 91 4.45 21.87 1.48
N THR A 92 4.09 21.19 0.40
CA THR A 92 4.16 21.75 -0.96
C THR A 92 3.23 22.95 -1.13
N LYS A 93 2.05 22.91 -0.51
CA LYS A 93 1.09 24.01 -0.52
C LYS A 93 1.63 25.20 0.29
N LEU A 94 2.13 24.95 1.50
CA LEU A 94 2.70 25.97 2.40
C LEU A 94 3.96 26.60 1.82
N SER A 95 4.81 25.82 1.15
CA SER A 95 6.04 26.31 0.50
C SER A 95 5.76 27.10 -0.78
N ARG A 96 4.53 27.10 -1.30
CA ARG A 96 4.22 27.78 -2.55
C ARG A 96 4.29 29.29 -2.35
N ARG A 97 5.04 29.98 -3.21
CA ARG A 97 5.17 31.45 -3.20
C ARG A 97 3.83 32.17 -3.07
N THR A 98 2.83 31.75 -3.84
CA THR A 98 1.46 32.31 -3.77
C THR A 98 0.86 32.21 -2.37
N TYR A 99 0.97 31.06 -1.71
CA TYR A 99 0.44 30.88 -0.36
C TYR A 99 1.14 31.80 0.65
N VAL A 100 2.46 31.97 0.53
CA VAL A 100 3.23 32.85 1.41
C VAL A 100 2.81 34.31 1.24
N ILE A 101 2.59 34.77 -0.01
CA ILE A 101 2.12 36.13 -0.28
C ILE A 101 0.74 36.35 0.32
N ASP A 102 -0.23 35.47 0.03
CA ASP A 102 -1.59 35.54 0.56
C ASP A 102 -1.59 35.54 2.11
N TYR A 103 -0.70 34.74 2.72
CA TYR A 103 -0.55 34.65 4.17
C TYR A 103 0.02 35.94 4.80
N ILE A 104 1.00 36.57 4.15
CA ILE A 104 1.60 37.85 4.57
C ILE A 104 0.57 38.98 4.49
N GLU A 105 -0.21 39.03 3.40
CA GLU A 105 -1.29 40.01 3.21
C GLU A 105 -2.40 39.85 4.26
N ALA A 106 -2.85 38.61 4.52
CA ALA A 106 -3.85 38.34 5.53
C ALA A 106 -3.40 38.72 6.95
N LYS A 107 -2.09 38.67 7.23
CA LYS A 107 -1.49 39.12 8.50
C LYS A 107 -1.26 40.63 8.58
N GLY A 108 -1.52 41.39 7.50
CA GLY A 108 -1.34 42.84 7.46
C GLY A 108 0.13 43.28 7.46
N LEU A 109 1.05 42.38 7.11
CA LEU A 109 2.47 42.69 7.02
C LEU A 109 2.74 43.40 5.69
N ASN A 110 3.25 44.63 5.73
CA ASN A 110 3.57 45.43 4.53
C ASN A 110 4.89 44.99 3.87
N LEU A 111 5.10 43.68 3.74
CA LEU A 111 6.29 43.09 3.14
C LEU A 111 6.04 42.91 1.64
N LYS A 112 6.98 43.39 0.82
CA LYS A 112 6.97 43.21 -0.65
C LYS A 112 8.11 42.31 -1.05
N GLU A 113 7.90 41.56 -2.11
CA GLU A 113 8.92 40.64 -2.60
C GLU A 113 10.12 41.40 -3.20
N SER A 114 11.33 40.93 -2.88
CA SER A 114 12.56 41.49 -3.44
C SER A 114 12.68 41.13 -4.92
N PRO A 115 12.93 42.10 -5.82
CA PRO A 115 13.19 41.83 -7.23
C PRO A 115 14.61 41.27 -7.48
N TYR A 116 15.49 41.31 -6.48
CA TYR A 116 16.87 40.82 -6.57
C TYR A 116 16.96 39.38 -6.05
N ALA A 117 17.74 38.55 -6.75
CA ALA A 117 17.97 37.16 -6.39
C ALA A 117 18.69 37.03 -5.02
N PRO A 118 18.44 35.96 -4.24
CA PRO A 118 19.14 35.70 -2.99
C PRO A 118 20.65 35.54 -3.21
N VAL A 119 21.45 36.14 -2.32
CA VAL A 119 22.92 36.06 -2.40
C VAL A 119 23.40 35.02 -1.38
N VAL A 120 24.22 34.07 -1.84
CA VAL A 120 24.92 33.14 -0.96
C VAL A 120 26.04 33.91 -0.28
N ILE A 121 26.00 33.95 1.05
CA ILE A 121 27.05 34.58 1.85
C ILE A 121 28.16 33.53 2.00
N GLU A 122 29.17 33.58 1.13
CA GLU A 122 30.41 32.83 1.30
C GLU A 122 31.30 33.53 2.35
N GLU A 123 32.23 32.79 2.96
CA GLU A 123 33.28 33.39 3.80
C GLU A 123 34.05 34.44 2.98
N PRO A 124 34.53 35.54 3.60
CA PRO A 124 35.11 36.66 2.88
C PRO A 124 36.41 36.25 2.17
N ASP A 125 36.29 35.89 0.89
CA ASP A 125 37.38 35.65 -0.05
C ASP A 125 37.83 37.00 -0.64
N PRO A 126 38.99 37.56 -0.23
CA PRO A 126 39.38 38.93 -0.59
C PRO A 126 39.56 39.15 -2.10
N VAL A 127 39.84 38.08 -2.87
CA VAL A 127 40.06 38.14 -4.32
C VAL A 127 38.74 38.27 -5.09
N LYS A 128 37.70 37.53 -4.69
CA LYS A 128 36.39 37.56 -5.36
C LYS A 128 35.64 38.87 -5.08
N ASP A 129 35.78 39.41 -3.87
CA ASP A 129 35.10 40.65 -3.46
C ASP A 129 35.59 41.89 -4.23
N GLU A 130 36.88 41.94 -4.58
CA GLU A 130 37.42 43.01 -5.44
C GLU A 130 36.91 42.90 -6.89
N GLU A 131 36.75 41.67 -7.38
CA GLU A 131 36.23 41.40 -8.72
C GLU A 131 34.74 41.78 -8.83
N VAL A 132 33.94 41.42 -7.82
CA VAL A 132 32.52 41.79 -7.73
C VAL A 132 32.36 43.31 -7.55
N LYS A 133 33.25 43.99 -6.83
CA LYS A 133 33.25 45.47 -6.74
C LYS A 133 33.55 46.12 -8.09
N LYS A 134 34.57 45.64 -8.82
CA LYS A 134 34.89 46.13 -10.18
C LYS A 134 33.74 45.88 -11.16
N GLN A 135 33.08 44.72 -11.09
CA GLN A 135 31.91 44.42 -11.93
C GLN A 135 30.70 45.30 -11.59
N LYS A 136 30.45 45.56 -10.30
CA LYS A 136 29.39 46.50 -9.86
C LYS A 136 29.67 47.93 -10.29
N GLU A 137 30.92 48.40 -10.21
CA GLU A 137 31.32 49.72 -10.70
C GLU A 137 31.22 49.83 -12.22
N ALA A 138 31.67 48.82 -12.96
CA ALA A 138 31.55 48.76 -14.41
C ALA A 138 30.09 48.75 -14.87
N HIS A 139 29.23 47.97 -14.21
CA HIS A 139 27.80 47.95 -14.49
C HIS A 139 27.15 49.31 -14.15
N LYS A 140 27.52 49.93 -13.03
CA LYS A 140 27.04 51.27 -12.65
C LYS A 140 27.47 52.32 -13.67
N ALA A 141 28.73 52.29 -14.12
CA ALA A 141 29.23 53.17 -15.18
C ALA A 141 28.51 52.94 -16.52
N ALA A 142 28.25 51.68 -16.89
CA ALA A 142 27.49 51.34 -18.09
C ALA A 142 26.03 51.82 -18.01
N THR A 143 25.39 51.69 -16.84
CA THR A 143 24.01 52.16 -16.64
C THR A 143 23.93 53.69 -16.70
N VAL A 144 24.94 54.40 -16.19
CA VAL A 144 25.04 55.87 -16.28
C VAL A 144 25.29 56.32 -17.72
N LYS A 145 26.14 55.61 -18.48
CA LYS A 145 26.44 55.93 -19.88
C LYS A 145 25.25 55.71 -20.81
N VAL A 146 24.50 54.62 -20.62
CA VAL A 146 23.24 54.39 -21.35
C VAL A 146 22.23 55.50 -21.07
N LYS A 147 22.20 56.03 -19.83
CA LYS A 147 21.32 57.14 -19.45
C LYS A 147 21.75 58.49 -20.05
N SER A 148 23.05 58.75 -20.20
CA SER A 148 23.55 59.97 -20.86
C SER A 148 23.39 59.95 -22.37
N ASP A 149 23.57 58.79 -23.00
CA ASP A 149 23.39 58.64 -24.45
C ASP A 149 21.90 58.72 -24.84
N SER A 150 20.98 58.29 -23.97
CA SER A 150 19.54 58.47 -24.18
C SER A 150 19.06 59.93 -24.03
N THR A 151 19.78 60.78 -23.29
CA THR A 151 19.41 62.20 -23.11
C THR A 151 19.86 63.12 -24.25
N HIS A 152 20.69 62.63 -25.19
CA HIS A 152 21.18 63.43 -26.32
C HIS A 152 20.35 63.27 -27.62
N ILE A 153 19.29 62.45 -27.59
CA ILE A 153 18.41 62.20 -28.75
C ILE A 153 17.08 62.99 -28.64
N GLU A 154 16.81 63.63 -27.50
CA GLU A 154 15.66 64.53 -27.31
C GLU A 154 16.09 66.00 -27.16
N GLU A 155 16.66 66.59 -28.22
CA GLU A 155 16.55 68.02 -28.57
C GLU A 155 16.58 68.21 -30.10
#